data_AF-A0A8K0MS17-F1
#
_entry.id   AF-A0A8K0MS17-F1
#
_cell.length_a   1.000
_cell.length_b   1.000
_cell.length_c   1.000
_cell.angle_alpha   90.00
_cell.angle_beta   90.00
_cell.angle_gamma   90.00
#
_symmetry.space_group_name_H-M   'P 1'
#
loop_
_entity.id
_entity.type
_entity.pdbx_description
1 polymer ?
#
loop_
_entity_poly.entity_id
_entity_poly.type
_entity_poly.pdbx_seq_one_letter_code
_entity_poly.pdbx_strand_id
1 'polypeptide(L)'
;MSNNKITGRIPSGLGNAAKLREIDLSRNLMVGEIPKELGKLKLLFNLKLNNNNLSGKVPTELGMLSELQEVDLSTNKLSGPPEQLEQCSKLLKLNLRNNRFSGNVPLQIGNLQSLENLDISENVLTGQLPLELGHLSKLEIFNISHNNFSGSIPPTFKEMISLTSVDMSYNQLEGSLPANKAFFEASVGNNKGLCGNNSIHGKGSLEKILSDDGKAMELEWGKRVKVVTGLANAISYMHHECCPCIVHRDISSKNVLLDEEYEAHLSDFGSARTVDPYSSNWTSFAGTFGYAAPEVRHVQLRVLTLEVIMGNHPRDLISSLPLRSSSSSPAVHHQILFRNVMDQRLSPPRNQIANQVVSIANTAFACLQANPQSRPTMKQVSDKLAASSPSLSVPLDLITLQQLFDPPTWTSCSHS
;
A
#
# COMPACT_ATOMS: atom_id res chain seq x y z
N MET A 1 42.12 14.19 -5.07
CA MET A 1 43.04 13.03 -5.07
C MET A 1 42.27 11.73 -4.93
N SER A 2 41.18 11.56 -5.68
CA SER A 2 40.35 10.35 -5.60
C SER A 2 40.93 9.18 -6.38
N ASN A 3 40.47 7.96 -6.06
CA ASN A 3 40.80 6.73 -6.79
C ASN A 3 42.31 6.46 -6.86
N ASN A 4 42.94 6.42 -5.70
CA ASN A 4 44.37 6.17 -5.55
C ASN A 4 44.62 5.13 -4.43
N LYS A 5 45.89 4.89 -4.10
CA LYS A 5 46.30 4.00 -3.00
C LYS A 5 46.89 4.78 -1.83
N ILE A 6 46.42 6.02 -1.59
CA ILE A 6 46.97 6.87 -0.54
C ILE A 6 46.61 6.28 0.82
N THR A 7 47.63 6.03 1.64
CA THR A 7 47.52 5.51 3.01
C THR A 7 47.79 6.61 4.04
N GLY A 8 47.57 6.29 5.32
CA GLY A 8 47.86 7.20 6.43
C GLY A 8 46.65 8.04 6.83
N ARG A 9 46.88 9.05 7.68
CA ARG A 9 45.82 9.92 8.22
C ARG A 9 45.63 11.15 7.34
N ILE A 10 44.42 11.71 7.33
CA ILE A 10 44.20 13.05 6.79
C ILE A 10 45.00 14.04 7.66
N PRO A 11 45.91 14.85 7.09
CA PRO A 11 46.73 15.76 7.88
C PRO A 11 45.89 16.92 8.40
N SER A 12 45.95 17.22 9.70
CA SER A 12 45.25 18.36 10.33
C SER A 12 45.66 19.71 9.71
N GLY A 13 46.89 19.81 9.19
CA GLY A 13 47.39 20.98 8.46
C GLY A 13 46.57 21.35 7.22
N LEU A 14 45.77 20.42 6.67
CA LEU A 14 44.85 20.71 5.57
C LEU A 14 43.83 21.79 5.94
N GLY A 15 43.46 21.90 7.23
CA GLY A 15 42.58 22.96 7.74
C GLY A 15 43.14 24.38 7.63
N ASN A 16 44.44 24.55 7.35
CA ASN A 16 45.05 25.86 7.15
C ASN A 16 44.93 26.38 5.71
N ALA A 17 44.52 25.54 4.76
CA ALA A 17 44.35 25.93 3.37
C ALA A 17 42.99 26.63 3.16
N ALA A 18 42.81 27.80 3.78
CA ALA A 18 41.53 28.51 3.90
C ALA A 18 40.81 28.83 2.58
N LYS A 19 41.50 28.74 1.43
CA LYS A 19 40.93 28.94 0.09
C LYS A 19 40.36 27.66 -0.52
N LEU A 20 40.50 26.51 0.12
CA LEU A 20 39.94 25.25 -0.36
C LEU A 20 38.41 25.34 -0.42
N ARG A 21 37.88 24.89 -1.56
CA ARG A 21 36.45 24.83 -1.85
C ARG A 21 35.94 23.42 -2.03
N GLU A 22 36.82 22.51 -2.43
CA GLU A 22 36.52 21.11 -2.65
C GLU A 22 37.66 20.25 -2.10
N ILE A 23 37.28 19.20 -1.37
CA ILE A 23 38.18 18.14 -0.93
C ILE A 23 37.59 16.83 -1.41
N ASP A 24 38.25 16.21 -2.39
CA ASP A 24 37.95 14.85 -2.82
C ASP A 24 39.15 13.92 -2.54
N LEU A 25 39.02 13.12 -1.47
CA LEU A 25 39.95 12.07 -1.06
C LEU A 25 39.31 10.68 -1.19
N SER A 26 38.21 10.57 -1.94
CA SER A 26 37.44 9.34 -2.07
C SER A 26 38.23 8.18 -2.69
N ARG A 27 37.86 6.94 -2.37
CA ARG A 27 38.45 5.72 -2.95
C ARG A 27 39.97 5.68 -2.74
N ASN A 28 40.38 5.68 -1.47
CA ASN A 28 41.76 5.55 -1.02
C ASN A 28 41.85 4.55 0.15
N LEU A 29 42.99 4.49 0.83
CA LEU A 29 43.25 3.62 1.98
C LEU A 29 43.55 4.44 3.24
N MET A 30 42.93 5.63 3.37
CA MET A 30 43.16 6.50 4.51
C MET A 30 42.57 5.92 5.79
N VAL A 31 43.23 6.16 6.92
CA VAL A 31 42.90 5.62 8.24
C VAL A 31 42.83 6.73 9.29
N GLY A 32 42.31 6.40 10.48
CA GLY A 32 42.21 7.34 11.59
C GLY A 32 40.98 8.24 11.48
N GLU A 33 40.94 9.29 12.30
CA GLU A 33 39.79 10.17 12.41
C GLU A 33 39.80 11.27 11.36
N ILE A 34 38.62 11.84 11.08
CA ILE A 34 38.49 13.07 10.31
C ILE A 34 39.02 14.22 11.20
N PRO A 35 40.01 15.03 10.77
CA PRO A 35 40.55 16.09 11.60
C PRO A 35 39.52 17.20 11.83
N LYS A 36 39.31 17.60 13.08
CA LYS A 36 38.44 18.73 13.43
C LYS A 36 38.88 20.05 12.78
N GLU A 37 40.16 20.18 12.45
CA GLU A 37 40.71 21.36 11.77
C GLU A 37 40.07 21.61 10.40
N LEU A 38 39.45 20.61 9.77
CA LEU A 38 38.67 20.80 8.54
C LEU A 38 37.51 21.79 8.72
N GLY A 39 36.97 21.94 9.95
CA GLY A 39 35.95 22.95 10.28
C GLY A 39 36.41 24.42 10.12
N LYS A 40 37.70 24.66 9.89
CA LYS A 40 38.27 25.99 9.58
C LYS A 40 38.06 26.39 8.11
N LEU A 41 37.74 25.46 7.22
CA LEU A 41 37.67 25.69 5.77
C LEU A 41 36.33 26.30 5.35
N LYS A 42 36.09 27.57 5.73
CA LYS A 42 34.77 28.24 5.57
C LYS A 42 34.25 28.37 4.13
N LEU A 43 35.10 28.15 3.12
CA LEU A 43 34.72 28.18 1.70
C LEU A 43 34.46 26.78 1.12
N LEU A 44 34.62 25.73 1.92
CA LEU A 44 34.41 24.35 1.50
C LEU A 44 32.93 24.11 1.22
N PHE A 45 32.61 23.76 -0.03
CA PHE A 45 31.26 23.40 -0.45
C PHE A 45 31.11 21.91 -0.77
N ASN A 46 32.20 21.19 -1.04
CA ASN A 46 32.18 19.77 -1.39
C ASN A 46 33.25 18.99 -0.62
N LEU A 47 32.82 18.00 0.17
CA LEU A 47 33.68 17.12 0.95
C LEU A 47 33.38 15.64 0.65
N LYS A 48 34.29 14.96 -0.05
CA LYS A 48 34.20 13.55 -0.41
C LYS A 48 35.34 12.75 0.23
N LEU A 49 34.99 11.95 1.23
CA LEU A 49 35.91 11.06 1.96
C LEU A 49 35.50 9.59 1.86
N ASN A 50 34.53 9.27 1.01
CA ASN A 50 33.96 7.93 0.89
C ASN A 50 34.92 6.87 0.36
N ASN A 51 34.63 5.60 0.65
CA ASN A 51 35.48 4.46 0.29
C ASN A 51 36.90 4.60 0.84
N ASN A 52 37.01 4.71 2.17
CA ASN A 52 38.26 4.74 2.91
C ASN A 52 38.13 3.85 4.17
N ASN A 53 39.11 3.91 5.06
CA ASN A 53 39.12 3.20 6.34
C ASN A 53 39.13 4.18 7.53
N LEU A 54 38.45 5.33 7.39
CA LEU A 54 38.33 6.34 8.43
C LEU A 54 37.45 5.83 9.58
N SER A 55 37.77 6.22 10.80
CA SER A 55 37.12 5.76 12.03
C SER A 55 36.82 6.92 12.99
N GLY A 56 36.20 6.63 14.12
CA GLY A 56 35.86 7.65 15.13
C GLY A 56 34.54 8.35 14.81
N LYS A 57 34.34 9.54 15.37
CA LYS A 57 33.13 10.35 15.16
C LYS A 57 33.33 11.36 14.04
N VAL A 58 32.23 11.80 13.43
CA VAL A 58 32.24 13.00 12.58
C VAL A 58 32.51 14.22 13.48
N PRO A 59 33.55 15.04 13.23
CA PRO A 59 33.87 16.19 14.06
C PRO A 59 32.74 17.21 14.06
N THR A 60 32.41 17.72 15.24
CA THR A 60 31.32 18.69 15.43
C THR A 60 31.61 20.00 14.69
N GLU A 61 32.89 20.34 14.51
CA GLU A 61 33.35 21.52 13.79
C GLU A 61 32.99 21.53 12.30
N LEU A 62 32.68 20.37 11.70
CA LEU A 62 32.16 20.33 10.33
C LEU A 62 30.79 21.02 10.20
N GLY A 63 30.00 21.05 11.27
CA GLY A 63 28.76 21.82 11.32
C GLY A 63 28.94 23.33 11.11
N MET A 64 30.14 23.85 11.37
CA MET A 64 30.45 25.27 11.22
C MET A 64 30.75 25.69 9.77
N LEU A 65 30.60 24.79 8.80
CA LEU A 65 30.88 25.02 7.38
C LEU A 65 29.61 25.44 6.63
N SER A 66 29.28 26.74 6.70
CA SER A 66 28.03 27.29 6.13
C SER A 66 27.90 27.19 4.61
N GLU A 67 29.00 26.97 3.89
CA GLU A 67 29.01 26.81 2.43
C GLU A 67 28.86 25.37 1.96
N LEU A 68 28.84 24.40 2.87
CA LEU A 68 28.83 22.98 2.57
C LEU A 68 27.52 22.58 1.88
N GLN A 69 27.64 22.00 0.68
CA GLN A 69 26.53 21.56 -0.18
C GLN A 69 26.51 20.04 -0.35
N GLU A 70 27.68 19.41 -0.42
CA GLU A 70 27.80 17.96 -0.59
C GLU A 70 28.78 17.38 0.41
N VAL A 71 28.31 16.36 1.15
CA VAL A 71 29.11 15.57 2.08
C VAL A 71 28.91 14.10 1.77
N ASP A 72 29.96 13.43 1.33
CA ASP A 72 29.98 11.98 1.12
C ASP A 72 31.05 11.33 2.01
N LEU A 73 30.58 10.68 3.07
CA LEU A 73 31.40 9.93 4.04
C LEU A 73 31.15 8.42 3.95
N SER A 74 30.45 7.97 2.92
CA SER A 74 29.99 6.59 2.80
C SER A 74 31.13 5.55 2.75
N THR A 75 30.85 4.32 3.16
CA THR A 75 31.81 3.20 3.11
C THR A 75 33.11 3.54 3.89
N ASN A 76 32.95 3.69 5.20
CA ASN A 76 34.01 3.92 6.18
C ASN A 76 33.71 3.14 7.49
N LYS A 77 34.38 3.46 8.59
CA LYS A 77 34.14 2.91 9.94
C LYS A 77 33.75 4.00 10.94
N LEU A 78 33.07 5.05 10.47
CA LEU A 78 32.62 6.17 11.30
C LEU A 78 31.48 5.74 12.23
N SER A 79 31.33 6.42 13.37
CA SER A 79 30.40 6.08 14.44
C SER A 79 29.84 7.32 15.13
N GLY A 80 28.78 7.14 15.93
CA GLY A 80 28.11 8.23 16.67
C GLY A 80 27.28 9.17 15.78
N PRO A 81 26.20 9.76 16.29
CA PRO A 81 25.32 10.61 15.47
C PRO A 81 26.06 11.87 14.97
N PRO A 82 25.83 12.31 13.71
CA PRO A 82 26.42 13.53 13.17
C PRO A 82 25.62 14.77 13.63
N GLU A 83 25.52 14.95 14.94
CA GLU A 83 24.63 15.92 15.62
C GLU A 83 24.83 17.39 15.28
N GLN A 84 25.86 17.76 14.52
CA GLN A 84 26.18 19.15 14.17
C GLN A 84 26.09 19.43 12.65
N LEU A 85 25.88 18.40 11.82
CA LEU A 85 25.72 18.61 10.38
C LEU A 85 24.41 19.34 10.02
N GLU A 86 23.43 19.42 10.93
CA GLU A 86 22.20 20.22 10.79
C GLU A 86 22.46 21.71 10.58
N GLN A 87 23.63 22.21 11.02
CA GLN A 87 23.97 23.63 10.93
C GLN A 87 24.37 24.03 9.51
N CYS A 88 24.62 23.06 8.63
CA CYS A 88 24.95 23.29 7.23
C CYS A 88 23.68 23.57 6.41
N SER A 89 23.10 24.76 6.56
CA SER A 89 21.82 25.13 5.93
C SER A 89 21.79 25.09 4.40
N LYS A 90 22.96 25.08 3.74
CA LYS A 90 23.12 24.93 2.28
C LYS A 90 23.32 23.49 1.83
N LEU A 91 23.29 22.51 2.73
CA LEU A 91 23.55 21.12 2.41
C LEU A 91 22.44 20.59 1.50
N LEU A 92 22.82 20.08 0.33
CA LEU A 92 21.96 19.48 -0.68
C LEU A 92 22.03 17.95 -0.61
N LYS A 93 23.22 17.40 -0.36
CA LYS A 93 23.46 15.95 -0.37
C LYS A 93 24.26 15.52 0.86
N LEU A 94 23.70 14.57 1.60
CA LEU A 94 24.34 13.94 2.74
C LEU A 94 24.32 12.42 2.57
N ASN A 95 25.50 11.84 2.33
CA ASN A 95 25.68 10.40 2.21
C ASN A 95 26.57 9.86 3.32
N LEU A 96 25.97 9.06 4.20
CA LEU A 96 26.58 8.42 5.37
C LEU A 96 26.49 6.89 5.29
N ARG A 97 26.08 6.35 4.14
CA ARG A 97 25.85 4.92 3.90
C ARG A 97 27.03 4.05 4.32
N ASN A 98 26.77 2.84 4.80
CA ASN A 98 27.79 1.81 5.06
C ASN A 98 28.88 2.30 6.03
N ASN A 99 28.45 2.56 7.28
CA ASN A 99 29.30 2.98 8.40
C ASN A 99 28.85 2.22 9.67
N ARG A 100 29.23 2.72 10.85
CA ARG A 100 28.86 2.16 12.16
C ARG A 100 28.06 3.18 12.98
N PHE A 101 27.27 4.02 12.32
CA PHE A 101 26.41 4.98 13.01
C PHE A 101 25.34 4.25 13.81
N SER A 102 25.15 4.66 15.06
CA SER A 102 24.30 3.99 16.06
C SER A 102 23.50 5.00 16.86
N GLY A 103 22.43 4.55 17.52
CA GLY A 103 21.52 5.43 18.24
C GLY A 103 20.47 6.04 17.30
N ASN A 104 19.76 7.05 17.78
CA ASN A 104 18.65 7.66 17.05
C ASN A 104 19.14 8.71 16.05
N VAL A 105 18.36 8.91 15.00
CA VAL A 105 18.55 10.07 14.11
C VAL A 105 18.19 11.35 14.89
N PRO A 106 19.08 12.36 14.96
CA PRO A 106 18.78 13.62 15.63
C PRO A 106 17.61 14.34 14.96
N LEU A 107 16.64 14.81 15.75
CA LEU A 107 15.49 15.63 15.29
C LEU A 107 15.94 16.85 14.47
N GLN A 108 17.11 17.39 14.82
CA GLN A 108 17.77 18.52 14.19
C GLN A 108 17.99 18.34 12.69
N ILE A 109 18.07 17.12 12.17
CA ILE A 109 18.23 16.87 10.73
C ILE A 109 17.11 17.53 9.91
N GLY A 110 15.91 17.72 10.49
CA GLY A 110 14.80 18.44 9.89
C GLY A 110 15.07 19.93 9.61
N ASN A 111 16.16 20.50 10.15
CA ASN A 111 16.58 21.88 9.89
C ASN A 111 17.28 22.07 8.54
N LEU A 112 17.66 20.98 7.86
CA LEU A 112 18.37 21.01 6.58
C LEU A 112 17.40 21.28 5.41
N GLN A 113 16.79 22.46 5.40
CA GLN A 113 15.74 22.86 4.46
C GLN A 113 16.15 22.86 2.97
N SER A 114 17.46 22.78 2.68
CA SER A 114 18.00 22.67 1.32
C SER A 114 18.24 21.22 0.88
N LEU A 115 18.08 20.22 1.76
CA LEU A 115 18.49 18.85 1.50
C LEU A 115 17.61 18.19 0.44
N GLU A 116 18.26 17.63 -0.58
CA GLU A 116 17.66 16.94 -1.74
C GLU A 116 17.93 15.43 -1.68
N ASN A 117 19.08 15.03 -1.12
CA ASN A 117 19.46 13.61 -0.99
C ASN A 117 19.97 13.31 0.41
N LEU A 118 19.33 12.33 1.05
CA LEU A 118 19.75 11.78 2.33
C LEU A 118 19.88 10.26 2.22
N ASP A 119 21.10 9.76 2.35
CA ASP A 119 21.40 8.33 2.44
C ASP A 119 22.12 8.02 3.76
N ILE A 120 21.42 7.34 4.66
CA ILE A 120 21.93 6.84 5.95
C ILE A 120 21.83 5.31 6.04
N SER A 121 21.67 4.64 4.90
CA SER A 121 21.48 3.18 4.81
C SER A 121 22.72 2.40 5.27
N GLU A 122 22.56 1.09 5.51
CA GLU A 122 23.65 0.19 5.91
C GLU A 122 24.42 0.70 7.14
N ASN A 123 23.69 0.97 8.21
CA ASN A 123 24.24 1.37 9.51
C ASN A 123 23.60 0.52 10.61
N VAL A 124 23.82 0.90 11.88
CA VAL A 124 23.19 0.26 13.05
C VAL A 124 22.33 1.28 13.81
N LEU A 125 21.69 2.21 13.09
CA LEU A 125 20.80 3.21 13.67
C LEU A 125 19.54 2.55 14.23
N THR A 126 19.02 3.10 15.32
CA THR A 126 17.92 2.54 16.10
C THR A 126 16.84 3.58 16.39
N GLY A 127 15.75 3.15 17.02
CA GLY A 127 14.70 4.04 17.50
C GLY A 127 13.71 4.43 16.41
N GLN A 128 12.84 5.39 16.74
CA GLN A 128 11.82 5.90 15.83
C GLN A 128 12.37 6.97 14.90
N LEU A 129 11.76 7.10 13.72
CA LEU A 129 12.04 8.22 12.82
C LEU A 129 11.48 9.53 13.41
N PRO A 130 12.29 10.60 13.52
CA PRO A 130 11.81 11.87 14.02
C PRO A 130 10.79 12.50 13.06
N LEU A 131 9.73 13.11 13.61
CA LEU A 131 8.67 13.75 12.82
C LEU A 131 9.19 14.94 12.02
N GLU A 132 10.28 15.56 12.48
CA GLU A 132 10.95 16.72 11.91
C GLU A 132 11.54 16.43 10.53
N LEU A 133 11.84 15.16 10.20
CA LEU A 133 12.22 14.76 8.85
C LEU A 133 11.16 15.13 7.81
N GLY A 134 9.88 15.18 8.22
CA GLY A 134 8.78 15.62 7.37
C GLY A 134 8.85 17.09 6.95
N HIS A 135 9.70 17.91 7.58
CA HIS A 135 9.90 19.31 7.20
C HIS A 135 10.88 19.49 6.02
N LEU A 136 11.52 18.41 5.55
CA LEU A 136 12.49 18.45 4.44
C LEU A 136 11.76 18.50 3.10
N SER A 137 11.17 19.66 2.79
CA SER A 137 10.30 19.87 1.63
C SER A 137 10.97 19.70 0.27
N LYS A 138 12.31 19.78 0.19
CA LYS A 138 13.10 19.58 -1.03
C LYS A 138 13.66 18.17 -1.19
N LEU A 139 13.44 17.28 -0.22
CA LEU A 139 14.05 15.96 -0.25
C LEU A 139 13.47 15.13 -1.39
N GLU A 140 14.32 14.66 -2.29
CA GLU A 140 13.95 13.85 -3.47
C GLU A 140 14.31 12.38 -3.26
N ILE A 141 15.49 12.12 -2.71
CA ILE A 141 16.02 10.78 -2.48
C ILE A 141 16.20 10.57 -0.98
N PHE A 142 15.51 9.55 -0.45
CA PHE A 142 15.59 9.21 0.96
C PHE A 142 15.83 7.71 1.15
N ASN A 143 17.00 7.37 1.67
CA ASN A 143 17.39 5.99 1.91
C ASN A 143 17.81 5.76 3.37
N ILE A 144 17.06 4.92 4.07
CA ILE A 144 17.31 4.49 5.45
C ILE A 144 17.42 2.97 5.57
N SER A 145 17.50 2.25 4.45
CA SER A 145 17.43 0.80 4.44
C SER A 145 18.60 0.15 5.18
N HIS A 146 18.44 -1.11 5.57
CA HIS A 146 19.47 -1.86 6.31
C HIS A 146 19.92 -1.13 7.59
N ASN A 147 18.96 -0.83 8.46
CA ASN A 147 19.17 -0.29 9.80
C ASN A 147 18.29 -1.06 10.79
N ASN A 148 18.17 -0.54 12.01
CA ASN A 148 17.36 -1.12 13.07
C ASN A 148 16.28 -0.13 13.56
N PHE A 149 15.73 0.69 12.65
CA PHE A 149 14.64 1.62 12.94
C PHE A 149 13.37 0.86 13.32
N SER A 150 12.61 1.37 14.28
CA SER A 150 11.38 0.76 14.79
C SER A 150 10.25 1.79 14.93
N GLY A 151 9.03 1.31 15.23
CA GLY A 151 7.84 2.15 15.31
C GLY A 151 7.30 2.56 13.93
N SER A 152 6.36 3.51 13.93
CA SER A 152 5.67 3.91 12.71
C SER A 152 6.38 4.99 11.91
N ILE A 153 6.10 5.01 10.60
CA ILE A 153 6.53 6.09 9.72
C ILE A 153 5.75 7.37 10.11
N PRO A 154 6.42 8.50 10.37
CA PRO A 154 5.75 9.73 10.79
C PRO A 154 4.69 10.18 9.79
N PRO A 155 3.47 10.56 10.25
CA PRO A 155 2.41 11.05 9.37
C PRO A 155 2.80 12.32 8.58
N THR A 156 3.78 13.09 9.07
CA THR A 156 4.32 14.28 8.39
C THR A 156 4.95 13.94 7.03
N PHE A 157 5.36 12.69 6.79
CA PHE A 157 5.97 12.29 5.52
C PHE A 157 4.99 12.36 4.34
N LYS A 158 3.67 12.38 4.60
CA LYS A 158 2.66 12.61 3.55
C LYS A 158 2.84 13.97 2.84
N GLU A 159 3.41 14.95 3.54
CA GLU A 159 3.63 16.32 3.04
C GLU A 159 4.95 16.46 2.24
N MET A 160 5.80 15.42 2.20
CA MET A 160 7.08 15.43 1.49
C MET A 160 6.88 15.19 -0.01
N ILE A 161 6.25 16.16 -0.68
CA ILE A 161 5.82 16.06 -2.09
C ILE A 161 6.96 15.94 -3.11
N SER A 162 8.18 16.33 -2.74
CA SER A 162 9.36 16.28 -3.62
C SER A 162 10.00 14.89 -3.68
N LEU A 163 9.62 13.97 -2.78
CA LEU A 163 10.17 12.62 -2.78
C LEU A 163 9.88 11.91 -4.10
N THR A 164 10.91 11.29 -4.66
CA THR A 164 10.84 10.50 -5.89
C THR A 164 11.38 9.08 -5.69
N SER A 165 12.32 8.90 -4.75
CA SER A 165 12.92 7.60 -4.44
C SER A 165 12.99 7.41 -2.94
N VAL A 166 12.33 6.36 -2.44
CA VAL A 166 12.30 6.02 -1.02
C VAL A 166 12.67 4.55 -0.83
N ASP A 167 13.69 4.30 -0.01
CA ASP A 167 14.04 2.96 0.44
C ASP A 167 14.13 2.93 1.97
N MET A 168 13.27 2.12 2.57
CA MET A 168 13.18 1.87 4.01
C MET A 168 13.26 0.38 4.33
N SER A 169 13.64 -0.44 3.35
CA SER A 169 13.67 -1.89 3.48
C SER A 169 14.67 -2.34 4.55
N TYR A 170 14.50 -3.57 5.06
CA TYR A 170 15.39 -4.15 6.08
C TYR A 170 15.51 -3.27 7.34
N ASN A 171 14.37 -3.03 7.98
CA ASN A 171 14.24 -2.36 9.28
C ASN A 171 13.20 -3.11 10.14
N GLN A 172 12.78 -2.51 11.26
CA GLN A 172 11.73 -3.01 12.16
C GLN A 172 10.53 -2.06 12.20
N LEU A 173 10.26 -1.34 11.11
CA LEU A 173 9.16 -0.37 11.02
C LEU A 173 7.80 -1.08 11.03
N GLU A 174 6.79 -0.36 11.53
CA GLU A 174 5.42 -0.85 11.66
C GLU A 174 4.35 0.18 11.27
N GLY A 175 3.10 -0.26 11.12
CA GLY A 175 1.97 0.61 10.79
C GLY A 175 1.87 0.94 9.29
N SER A 176 1.04 1.93 8.97
CA SER A 176 0.66 2.27 7.60
C SER A 176 1.71 3.12 6.87
N LEU A 177 1.91 2.90 5.57
CA LEU A 177 2.67 3.85 4.75
C LEU A 177 1.95 5.20 4.57
N PRO A 178 2.70 6.32 4.49
CA PRO A 178 2.14 7.62 4.11
C PRO A 178 1.52 7.59 2.70
N ALA A 179 0.35 8.21 2.54
CA ALA A 179 -0.35 8.26 1.26
C ALA A 179 0.20 9.37 0.34
N ASN A 180 1.36 9.14 -0.28
CA ASN A 180 1.90 9.99 -1.35
C ASN A 180 2.55 9.16 -2.47
N LYS A 181 2.83 9.80 -3.62
CA LYS A 181 3.37 9.13 -4.82
C LYS A 181 4.64 8.31 -4.53
N ALA A 182 5.56 8.85 -3.74
CA ALA A 182 6.85 8.22 -3.46
C ALA A 182 6.71 6.93 -2.65
N PHE A 183 5.78 6.89 -1.69
CA PHE A 183 5.56 5.72 -0.85
C PHE A 183 4.79 4.59 -1.56
N PHE A 184 4.12 4.86 -2.68
CA PHE A 184 3.53 3.81 -3.51
C PHE A 184 4.59 2.95 -4.23
N GLU A 185 5.73 3.55 -4.58
CA GLU A 185 6.84 2.89 -5.29
C GLU A 185 8.02 2.60 -4.35
N ALA A 186 7.85 2.80 -3.04
CA ALA A 186 8.92 2.66 -2.07
C ALA A 186 9.31 1.20 -1.80
N SER A 187 10.62 0.97 -1.70
CA SER A 187 11.19 -0.27 -1.21
C SER A 187 11.01 -0.34 0.31
N VAL A 188 10.00 -1.08 0.80
CA VAL A 188 9.81 -1.27 2.26
C VAL A 188 9.86 -2.74 2.70
N GLY A 189 10.34 -3.63 1.83
CA GLY A 189 10.46 -5.07 2.11
C GLY A 189 11.27 -5.36 3.39
N ASN A 190 11.03 -6.52 4.00
CA ASN A 190 11.68 -6.93 5.26
C ASN A 190 11.39 -6.02 6.48
N ASN A 191 10.26 -5.30 6.48
CA ASN A 191 9.66 -4.69 7.67
C ASN A 191 8.38 -5.45 8.01
N LYS A 192 8.43 -6.35 9.00
CA LYS A 192 7.30 -7.26 9.29
C LYS A 192 6.02 -6.56 9.77
N GLY A 193 6.12 -5.35 10.29
CA GLY A 193 4.99 -4.61 10.85
C GLY A 193 4.35 -3.61 9.89
N LEU A 194 4.95 -3.34 8.72
CA LEU A 194 4.42 -2.34 7.79
C LEU A 194 3.21 -2.88 7.02
N CYS A 195 2.12 -2.12 7.01
CA CYS A 195 0.94 -2.35 6.19
C CYS A 195 0.75 -1.17 5.21
N GLY A 196 0.09 -1.39 4.08
CA GLY A 196 -0.16 -0.31 3.10
C GLY A 196 0.96 -0.02 2.10
N ASN A 197 1.97 -0.89 1.98
CA ASN A 197 2.73 -0.92 0.74
C ASN A 197 1.84 -1.48 -0.37
N ASN A 198 1.59 -0.68 -1.40
CA ASN A 198 1.06 -1.18 -2.67
C ASN A 198 2.07 -2.07 -3.40
N SER A 199 3.29 -2.23 -2.88
CA SER A 199 4.03 -3.49 -3.02
C SER A 199 3.48 -4.52 -2.03
N ILE A 200 2.19 -4.83 -2.19
CA ILE A 200 1.81 -6.22 -2.05
C ILE A 200 2.69 -6.91 -3.08
N HIS A 201 3.55 -7.85 -2.67
CA HIS A 201 3.85 -8.97 -3.56
C HIS A 201 2.48 -9.60 -3.86
N GLY A 202 1.81 -9.06 -4.86
CA GLY A 202 0.39 -9.19 -5.05
C GLY A 202 0.08 -8.94 -6.49
N LYS A 203 -0.86 -9.72 -7.01
CA LYS A 203 -1.14 -9.84 -8.44
C LYS A 203 -1.77 -8.58 -9.05
N GLY A 204 -1.89 -7.50 -8.27
CA GLY A 204 -2.44 -6.20 -8.65
C GLY A 204 -3.91 -6.07 -8.29
N SER A 205 -4.59 -5.11 -8.92
CA SER A 205 -6.05 -4.98 -8.78
C SER A 205 -6.79 -6.10 -9.51
N LEU A 206 -7.94 -6.48 -8.97
CA LEU A 206 -8.82 -7.49 -9.57
C LEU A 206 -9.22 -7.10 -11.01
N GLU A 207 -9.45 -5.81 -11.28
CA GLU A 207 -9.72 -5.31 -12.65
C GLU A 207 -8.58 -5.69 -13.62
N LYS A 208 -7.32 -5.47 -13.22
CA LYS A 208 -6.14 -5.80 -14.05
C LYS A 208 -5.99 -7.30 -14.26
N ILE A 209 -6.38 -8.11 -13.28
CA ILE A 209 -6.33 -9.56 -13.38
C ILE A 209 -7.42 -10.09 -14.31
N LEU A 210 -8.65 -9.56 -14.22
CA LEU A 210 -9.78 -10.02 -15.04
C LEU A 210 -9.68 -9.57 -16.50
N SER A 211 -9.04 -8.42 -16.76
CA SER A 211 -8.83 -7.87 -18.11
C SER A 211 -7.67 -8.52 -18.88
N ASP A 212 -6.77 -9.22 -18.20
CA ASP A 212 -5.67 -9.99 -18.80
C ASP A 212 -6.07 -11.47 -18.90
N ASP A 213 -6.17 -12.01 -20.11
CA ASP A 213 -6.64 -13.38 -20.32
C ASP A 213 -5.76 -14.42 -19.64
N GLY A 214 -4.43 -14.23 -19.61
CA GLY A 214 -3.52 -15.16 -18.95
C GLY A 214 -3.74 -15.17 -17.44
N LYS A 215 -3.79 -13.99 -16.82
CA LYS A 215 -4.00 -13.85 -15.37
C LYS A 215 -5.40 -14.27 -14.93
N ALA A 216 -6.42 -14.01 -15.76
CA ALA A 216 -7.80 -14.41 -15.49
C ALA A 216 -7.96 -15.94 -15.48
N MET A 217 -7.21 -16.65 -16.32
CA MET A 217 -7.17 -18.11 -16.33
C MET A 217 -6.45 -18.68 -15.10
N GLU A 218 -5.42 -17.99 -14.57
CA GLU A 218 -4.79 -18.39 -13.30
C GLU A 218 -5.74 -18.24 -12.10
N LEU A 219 -6.69 -17.32 -12.17
CA LEU A 219 -7.74 -17.12 -11.17
C LEU A 219 -8.86 -18.15 -11.35
N GLU A 220 -8.56 -19.42 -11.10
CA GLU A 220 -9.50 -20.54 -11.19
C GLU A 220 -10.70 -20.40 -10.22
N TRP A 221 -11.75 -21.20 -10.42
CA TRP A 221 -13.00 -21.12 -9.65
C TRP A 221 -12.82 -21.16 -8.13
N GLY A 222 -11.90 -21.99 -7.61
CA GLY A 222 -11.61 -22.03 -6.18
C GLY A 222 -11.06 -20.70 -5.64
N LYS A 223 -10.18 -20.05 -6.40
CA LYS A 223 -9.64 -18.73 -6.07
C LYS A 223 -10.71 -17.64 -6.21
N ARG A 224 -11.59 -17.71 -7.21
CA ARG A 224 -12.74 -16.79 -7.36
C ARG A 224 -13.71 -16.88 -6.19
N VAL A 225 -14.02 -18.11 -5.74
CA VAL A 225 -14.81 -18.34 -4.53
C VAL A 225 -14.14 -17.70 -3.31
N LYS A 226 -12.83 -17.92 -3.15
CA LYS A 226 -12.02 -17.36 -2.07
C LYS A 226 -12.07 -15.82 -2.05
N VAL A 227 -11.87 -15.18 -3.20
CA VAL A 227 -11.94 -13.72 -3.37
C VAL A 227 -13.30 -13.18 -2.94
N VAL A 228 -14.40 -13.75 -3.42
CA VAL A 228 -15.75 -13.26 -3.09
C VAL A 228 -16.07 -13.46 -1.61
N THR A 229 -15.70 -14.60 -1.03
CA THR A 229 -15.89 -14.87 0.39
C THR A 229 -15.06 -13.93 1.26
N GLY A 230 -13.80 -13.69 0.92
CA GLY A 230 -12.93 -12.73 1.61
C GLY A 230 -13.50 -11.31 1.60
N LEU A 231 -13.98 -10.85 0.44
CA LEU A 231 -14.66 -9.56 0.31
C LEU A 231 -15.94 -9.50 1.15
N ALA A 232 -16.77 -10.53 1.12
CA ALA A 232 -17.99 -10.57 1.92
C ALA A 232 -17.71 -10.44 3.42
N ASN A 233 -16.67 -11.13 3.91
CA ASN A 233 -16.23 -11.08 5.30
C ASN A 233 -15.67 -9.71 5.66
N ALA A 234 -14.82 -9.12 4.83
CA ALA A 234 -14.25 -7.80 5.05
C ALA A 234 -15.33 -6.71 5.15
N ILE A 235 -16.33 -6.74 4.26
CA ILE A 235 -17.44 -5.79 4.30
C ILE A 235 -18.36 -6.07 5.51
N SER A 236 -18.61 -7.33 5.84
CA SER A 236 -19.38 -7.69 7.05
C SER A 236 -18.72 -7.12 8.31
N TYR A 237 -17.41 -7.30 8.47
CA TYR A 237 -16.63 -6.75 9.57
C TYR A 237 -16.76 -5.22 9.66
N MET A 238 -16.57 -4.51 8.54
CA MET A 238 -16.71 -3.04 8.50
C MET A 238 -18.12 -2.57 8.89
N HIS A 239 -19.16 -3.28 8.45
CA HIS A 239 -20.55 -2.87 8.66
C HIS A 239 -21.09 -3.24 10.04
N HIS A 240 -20.64 -4.34 10.63
CA HIS A 240 -21.28 -4.94 11.80
C HIS A 240 -20.38 -5.07 13.02
N GLU A 241 -19.06 -5.08 12.85
CA GLU A 241 -18.10 -5.32 13.94
C GLU A 241 -17.26 -4.08 14.28
N CYS A 242 -17.09 -3.16 13.33
CA CYS A 242 -16.41 -1.88 13.58
C CYS A 242 -17.30 -0.88 14.34
N CYS A 243 -16.71 -0.23 15.36
CA CYS A 243 -17.33 0.86 16.12
C CYS A 243 -16.42 2.11 16.07
N PRO A 244 -16.83 3.20 15.39
CA PRO A 244 -18.09 3.36 14.64
C PRO A 244 -18.10 2.55 13.34
N CYS A 245 -19.31 2.20 12.88
CA CYS A 245 -19.55 1.44 11.63
C CYS A 245 -18.90 2.15 10.44
N ILE A 246 -18.14 1.41 9.63
CA ILE A 246 -17.44 1.94 8.46
C ILE A 246 -18.19 1.53 7.20
N VAL A 247 -18.53 2.50 6.35
CA VAL A 247 -19.09 2.25 5.02
C VAL A 247 -18.07 2.71 3.97
N HIS A 248 -17.55 1.77 3.19
CA HIS A 248 -16.48 2.02 2.20
C HIS A 248 -16.94 2.94 1.05
N ARG A 249 -18.21 2.79 0.61
CA ARG A 249 -18.87 3.55 -0.48
C ARG A 249 -18.31 3.35 -1.89
N ASP A 250 -17.08 2.88 -2.05
CA ASP A 250 -16.50 2.62 -3.38
C ASP A 250 -15.91 1.21 -3.51
N ILE A 251 -16.79 0.20 -3.49
CA ILE A 251 -16.42 -1.20 -3.66
C ILE A 251 -16.51 -1.57 -5.15
N SER A 252 -15.39 -1.42 -5.85
CA SER A 252 -15.23 -1.77 -7.28
C SER A 252 -14.02 -2.67 -7.49
N SER A 253 -13.92 -3.37 -8.63
CA SER A 253 -12.80 -4.26 -8.95
C SER A 253 -11.44 -3.55 -9.04
N LYS A 254 -11.44 -2.22 -9.21
CA LYS A 254 -10.26 -1.36 -9.18
C LYS A 254 -9.66 -1.25 -7.78
N ASN A 255 -10.53 -1.27 -6.78
CA ASN A 255 -10.21 -1.05 -5.37
C ASN A 255 -10.08 -2.37 -4.60
N VAL A 256 -10.16 -3.51 -5.28
CA VAL A 256 -9.83 -4.83 -4.72
C VAL A 256 -8.44 -5.21 -5.18
N LEU A 257 -7.51 -5.37 -4.24
CA LEU A 257 -6.16 -5.84 -4.49
C LEU A 257 -6.05 -7.31 -4.09
N LEU A 258 -5.34 -8.11 -4.90
CA LEU A 258 -5.05 -9.50 -4.57
C LEU A 258 -3.58 -9.67 -4.18
N ASP A 259 -3.31 -10.43 -3.11
CA ASP A 259 -1.96 -10.86 -2.76
C ASP A 259 -1.50 -12.09 -3.55
N GLU A 260 -0.28 -12.60 -3.30
CA GLU A 260 0.25 -13.80 -3.98
C GLU A 260 -0.66 -15.04 -3.79
N GLU A 261 -1.41 -15.11 -2.69
CA GLU A 261 -2.30 -16.23 -2.33
C GLU A 261 -3.75 -16.01 -2.80
N TYR A 262 -3.98 -14.98 -3.61
CA TYR A 262 -5.30 -14.55 -4.09
C TYR A 262 -6.29 -14.23 -2.96
N GLU A 263 -5.81 -13.80 -1.79
CA GLU A 263 -6.68 -13.17 -0.79
C GLU A 263 -7.03 -11.76 -1.25
N ALA A 264 -8.30 -11.39 -1.06
CA ALA A 264 -8.83 -10.11 -1.49
C ALA A 264 -8.74 -9.07 -0.38
N HIS A 265 -8.10 -7.94 -0.69
CA HIS A 265 -7.92 -6.82 0.21
C HIS A 265 -8.64 -5.59 -0.36
N LEU A 266 -9.54 -4.99 0.43
CA LEU A 266 -10.18 -3.73 0.04
C LEU A 266 -9.19 -2.58 0.22
N SER A 267 -9.12 -1.70 -0.77
CA SER A 267 -8.24 -0.55 -0.83
C SER A 267 -9.02 0.72 -1.19
N ASP A 268 -8.37 1.88 -1.11
CA ASP A 268 -8.97 3.19 -1.38
C ASP A 268 -10.17 3.54 -0.46
N PHE A 269 -9.86 3.76 0.81
CA PHE A 269 -10.79 4.29 1.80
C PHE A 269 -11.01 5.81 1.69
N GLY A 270 -10.56 6.46 0.61
CA GLY A 270 -10.73 7.91 0.42
C GLY A 270 -12.20 8.35 0.40
N SER A 271 -13.07 7.43 -0.03
CA SER A 271 -14.52 7.58 0.01
C SER A 271 -15.17 6.96 1.25
N ALA A 272 -14.45 6.32 2.16
CA ALA A 272 -15.05 5.68 3.33
C ALA A 272 -15.61 6.71 4.34
N ARG A 273 -16.66 6.33 5.07
CA ARG A 273 -17.28 7.14 6.12
C ARG A 273 -17.62 6.31 7.34
N THR A 274 -17.46 6.91 8.50
CA THR A 274 -18.01 6.39 9.75
C THR A 274 -19.47 6.84 9.85
N VAL A 275 -20.37 5.91 10.17
CA VAL A 275 -21.78 6.20 10.38
C VAL A 275 -22.02 6.39 11.87
N ASP A 276 -22.34 7.62 12.27
CA ASP A 276 -22.81 7.95 13.61
C ASP A 276 -24.31 7.58 13.73
N PRO A 277 -24.73 6.71 14.67
CA PRO A 277 -26.13 6.37 14.89
C PRO A 277 -27.05 7.57 15.17
N TYR A 278 -26.50 8.73 15.55
CA TYR A 278 -27.24 9.93 15.93
C TYR A 278 -27.26 11.03 14.86
N SER A 279 -26.63 10.81 13.71
CA SER A 279 -26.55 11.81 12.63
C SER A 279 -27.62 11.60 11.55
N SER A 280 -28.52 12.57 11.41
CA SER A 280 -29.59 12.61 10.40
C SER A 280 -29.14 13.14 9.03
N ASN A 281 -27.85 13.45 8.86
CA ASN A 281 -27.39 14.18 7.69
C ASN A 281 -27.15 13.25 6.50
N TRP A 282 -28.00 13.39 5.48
CA TRP A 282 -27.78 12.84 4.16
C TRP A 282 -26.48 13.40 3.58
N THR A 283 -25.56 12.52 3.18
CA THR A 283 -24.34 12.94 2.48
C THR A 283 -24.54 12.89 0.98
N SER A 284 -23.81 13.73 0.24
CA SER A 284 -23.76 13.68 -1.22
C SER A 284 -23.32 12.30 -1.72
N PHE A 285 -23.86 11.88 -2.86
CA PHE A 285 -23.50 10.64 -3.52
C PHE A 285 -21.98 10.56 -3.75
N ALA A 286 -21.36 9.48 -3.29
CA ALA A 286 -19.96 9.17 -3.52
C ALA A 286 -19.84 7.66 -3.73
N GLY A 287 -19.21 7.24 -4.83
CA GLY A 287 -19.02 5.84 -5.23
C GLY A 287 -18.94 5.71 -6.76
N THR A 288 -18.32 4.64 -7.26
CA THR A 288 -18.21 4.39 -8.70
C THR A 288 -19.59 4.13 -9.32
N PHE A 289 -19.91 4.85 -10.40
CA PHE A 289 -21.15 4.65 -11.17
C PHE A 289 -21.25 3.20 -11.66
N GLY A 290 -22.37 2.55 -11.34
CA GLY A 290 -22.60 1.12 -11.61
C GLY A 290 -22.40 0.21 -10.40
N TYR A 291 -21.59 0.61 -9.40
CA TYR A 291 -21.30 -0.18 -8.20
C TYR A 291 -21.99 0.37 -6.93
N ALA A 292 -22.32 1.67 -6.95
CA ALA A 292 -22.93 2.34 -5.80
C ALA A 292 -24.39 1.89 -5.54
N ALA A 293 -24.69 1.57 -4.28
CA ALA A 293 -26.06 1.35 -3.83
C ALA A 293 -26.77 2.71 -3.59
N PRO A 294 -28.06 2.88 -3.99
CA PRO A 294 -28.81 4.12 -3.78
C PRO A 294 -29.00 4.50 -2.31
N GLU A 295 -28.85 3.54 -1.39
CA GLU A 295 -29.07 3.71 0.04
C GLU A 295 -27.91 3.09 0.84
N VAL A 296 -27.38 3.86 1.79
CA VAL A 296 -26.05 3.69 2.44
C VAL A 296 -25.86 2.35 3.18
N ARG A 297 -26.93 1.58 3.45
CA ARG A 297 -26.88 0.37 4.30
C ARG A 297 -27.05 -0.96 3.58
N HIS A 298 -27.44 -0.97 2.29
CA HIS A 298 -27.81 -2.21 1.58
C HIS A 298 -26.84 -2.53 0.42
N VAL A 299 -25.99 -3.55 0.68
CA VAL A 299 -25.02 -4.31 -0.14
C VAL A 299 -24.53 -3.72 -1.48
N GLN A 300 -23.26 -3.30 -1.46
CA GLN A 300 -22.46 -2.82 -2.60
C GLN A 300 -21.67 -3.93 -3.33
N LEU A 301 -21.70 -5.18 -2.83
CA LEU A 301 -20.93 -6.32 -3.37
C LEU A 301 -21.48 -6.88 -4.71
N ARG A 302 -22.64 -6.38 -5.15
CA ARG A 302 -23.47 -6.94 -6.21
C ARG A 302 -22.80 -7.07 -7.58
N VAL A 303 -22.30 -5.95 -8.10
CA VAL A 303 -21.71 -5.90 -9.44
C VAL A 303 -20.35 -6.57 -9.45
N LEU A 304 -19.60 -6.40 -8.36
CA LEU A 304 -18.29 -7.00 -8.17
C LEU A 304 -18.34 -8.54 -8.15
N THR A 305 -19.31 -9.14 -7.46
CA THR A 305 -19.45 -10.61 -7.45
C THR A 305 -19.78 -11.16 -8.83
N LEU A 306 -20.67 -10.50 -9.58
CA LEU A 306 -20.97 -10.91 -10.95
C LEU A 306 -19.76 -10.73 -11.86
N GLU A 307 -19.02 -9.64 -11.71
CA GLU A 307 -17.79 -9.41 -12.45
C GLU A 307 -16.75 -10.51 -12.22
N VAL A 308 -16.59 -10.97 -10.97
CA VAL A 308 -15.72 -12.12 -10.64
C VAL A 308 -16.22 -13.41 -11.29
N ILE A 309 -17.53 -13.68 -11.31
CA ILE A 309 -18.07 -14.91 -11.94
C ILE A 309 -17.96 -14.87 -13.47
N MET A 310 -18.29 -13.73 -14.08
CA MET A 310 -18.36 -13.56 -15.52
C MET A 310 -16.98 -13.34 -16.14
N GLY A 311 -16.02 -12.86 -15.36
CA GLY A 311 -14.68 -12.49 -15.84
C GLY A 311 -14.64 -11.14 -16.55
N ASN A 312 -15.77 -10.43 -16.63
CA ASN A 312 -15.92 -9.12 -17.24
C ASN A 312 -17.06 -8.33 -16.56
N HIS A 313 -17.13 -7.03 -16.81
CA HIS A 313 -18.14 -6.17 -16.18
C HIS A 313 -19.56 -6.60 -16.63
N PRO A 314 -20.51 -6.83 -15.71
CA PRO A 314 -21.84 -7.39 -16.01
C PRO A 314 -22.82 -6.38 -16.65
N ARG A 315 -22.31 -5.34 -17.35
CA ARG A 315 -23.12 -4.20 -17.84
C ARG A 315 -24.23 -4.68 -18.77
N ASP A 316 -23.88 -5.53 -19.74
CA ASP A 316 -24.80 -6.03 -20.76
C ASP A 316 -25.80 -7.03 -20.19
N LEU A 317 -25.39 -7.80 -19.16
CA LEU A 317 -26.30 -8.69 -18.45
C LEU A 317 -27.31 -7.89 -17.64
N ILE A 318 -26.86 -6.91 -16.85
CA ILE A 318 -27.73 -6.10 -15.99
C ILE A 318 -28.71 -5.25 -16.82
N SER A 319 -28.28 -4.71 -17.97
CA SER A 319 -29.17 -3.95 -18.87
C SER A 319 -30.25 -4.83 -19.52
N SER A 320 -29.98 -6.13 -19.69
CA SER A 320 -30.92 -7.10 -20.27
C SER A 320 -31.91 -7.72 -19.27
N LEU A 321 -31.69 -7.53 -17.96
CA LEU A 321 -32.53 -8.12 -16.92
C LEU A 321 -33.77 -7.25 -16.65
N PRO A 322 -34.98 -7.84 -16.58
CA PRO A 322 -36.18 -7.08 -16.26
C PRO A 322 -36.14 -6.63 -14.80
N LEU A 323 -35.90 -5.34 -14.56
CA LEU A 323 -36.23 -4.71 -13.29
C LEU A 323 -37.73 -4.86 -13.08
N ARG A 324 -38.17 -5.54 -12.02
CA ARG A 324 -39.59 -5.65 -11.64
C ARG A 324 -40.15 -4.26 -11.32
N SER A 325 -40.60 -3.53 -12.34
CA SER A 325 -41.36 -2.29 -12.19
C SER A 325 -42.32 -2.03 -13.35
N SER A 326 -42.75 -3.06 -14.09
CA SER A 326 -43.99 -2.95 -14.89
C SER A 326 -44.51 -4.32 -15.33
N SER A 327 -45.76 -4.58 -14.96
CA SER A 327 -46.59 -5.65 -15.47
C SER A 327 -46.88 -5.43 -16.96
N SER A 328 -46.28 -6.20 -17.87
CA SER A 328 -46.89 -6.73 -19.11
C SER A 328 -45.86 -7.22 -20.14
N SER A 329 -45.54 -8.51 -20.11
CA SER A 329 -45.45 -9.45 -21.26
C SER A 329 -44.44 -10.58 -21.04
N PRO A 330 -44.73 -11.82 -21.49
CA PRO A 330 -43.89 -12.99 -21.30
C PRO A 330 -42.88 -13.19 -22.46
N ALA A 331 -41.80 -13.94 -22.19
CA ALA A 331 -40.77 -14.42 -23.14
C ALA A 331 -39.83 -13.31 -23.67
N VAL A 332 -38.50 -13.31 -23.44
CA VAL A 332 -37.50 -14.13 -24.16
C VAL A 332 -36.31 -14.59 -23.28
N HIS A 333 -36.08 -14.02 -22.10
CA HIS A 333 -34.82 -14.20 -21.35
C HIS A 333 -34.80 -15.31 -20.27
N HIS A 334 -35.88 -16.08 -20.14
CA HIS A 334 -36.06 -17.08 -19.06
C HIS A 334 -35.27 -18.40 -19.26
N GLN A 335 -34.48 -18.51 -20.33
CA GLN A 335 -33.75 -19.73 -20.68
C GLN A 335 -32.23 -19.55 -20.79
N ILE A 336 -31.68 -18.40 -20.37
CA ILE A 336 -30.22 -18.23 -20.32
C ILE A 336 -29.67 -19.19 -19.27
N LEU A 337 -28.87 -20.15 -19.73
CA LEU A 337 -28.17 -21.09 -18.86
C LEU A 337 -27.07 -20.34 -18.13
N PHE A 338 -26.96 -20.57 -16.83
CA PHE A 338 -25.94 -19.95 -15.98
C PHE A 338 -24.52 -20.21 -16.52
N ARG A 339 -24.31 -21.39 -17.13
CA ARG A 339 -23.04 -21.73 -17.79
C ARG A 339 -22.61 -20.75 -18.88
N ASN A 340 -23.55 -20.09 -19.56
CA ASN A 340 -23.25 -19.14 -20.64
C ASN A 340 -22.90 -17.75 -20.08
N VAL A 341 -23.15 -17.51 -18.79
CA VAL A 341 -22.83 -16.26 -18.10
C VAL A 341 -21.49 -16.34 -17.39
N MET A 342 -21.11 -17.54 -16.93
CA MET A 342 -19.79 -17.78 -16.34
C MET A 342 -18.65 -17.43 -17.29
N ASP A 343 -17.46 -17.15 -16.74
CA ASP A 343 -16.25 -16.89 -17.51
C ASP A 343 -15.90 -18.07 -18.43
N GLN A 344 -16.07 -17.88 -19.73
CA GLN A 344 -15.88 -18.92 -20.74
C GLN A 344 -14.40 -19.31 -20.93
N ARG A 345 -13.46 -18.55 -20.36
CA ARG A 345 -12.03 -18.91 -20.37
C ARG A 345 -11.72 -20.09 -19.44
N LEU A 346 -12.58 -20.35 -18.46
CA LEU A 346 -12.42 -21.42 -17.48
C LEU A 346 -13.25 -22.65 -17.83
N SER A 347 -12.75 -23.82 -17.46
CA SER A 347 -13.55 -25.05 -17.49
C SER A 347 -14.70 -24.96 -16.48
N PRO A 348 -15.88 -25.55 -16.74
CA PRO A 348 -16.98 -25.54 -15.77
C PRO A 348 -16.56 -26.11 -14.41
N PRO A 349 -16.95 -25.46 -13.28
CA PRO A 349 -16.59 -25.94 -11.96
C PRO A 349 -17.23 -27.30 -11.67
N ARG A 350 -16.54 -28.14 -10.91
CA ARG A 350 -17.00 -29.49 -10.54
C ARG A 350 -17.12 -29.63 -9.03
N ASN A 351 -17.89 -30.62 -8.59
CA ASN A 351 -18.00 -31.04 -7.19
C ASN A 351 -18.41 -29.86 -6.27
N GLN A 352 -17.80 -29.78 -5.09
CA GLN A 352 -18.10 -28.77 -4.08
C GLN A 352 -17.92 -27.33 -4.56
N ILE A 353 -16.96 -27.08 -5.48
CA ILE A 353 -16.74 -25.74 -6.04
C ILE A 353 -17.94 -25.30 -6.88
N ALA A 354 -18.59 -26.22 -7.61
CA ALA A 354 -19.81 -25.89 -8.37
C ALA A 354 -20.94 -25.42 -7.44
N ASN A 355 -21.12 -26.10 -6.30
CA ASN A 355 -22.12 -25.71 -5.29
C ASN A 355 -21.83 -24.31 -4.74
N GLN A 356 -20.55 -24.01 -4.46
CA GLN A 356 -20.12 -22.70 -3.97
C GLN A 356 -20.34 -21.59 -5.01
N VAL A 357 -19.96 -21.82 -6.28
CA VAL A 357 -20.17 -20.85 -7.36
C VAL A 357 -21.65 -20.54 -7.56
N VAL A 358 -22.52 -21.55 -7.49
CA VAL A 358 -23.98 -21.34 -7.56
C VAL A 358 -24.51 -20.60 -6.33
N SER A 359 -24.01 -20.90 -5.13
CA SER A 359 -24.36 -20.16 -3.90
C SER A 359 -23.97 -18.69 -3.98
N ILE A 360 -22.77 -18.40 -4.52
CA ILE A 360 -22.29 -17.04 -4.76
C ILE A 360 -23.18 -16.34 -5.79
N ALA A 361 -23.52 -17.00 -6.90
CA ALA A 361 -24.38 -16.44 -7.93
C ALA A 361 -25.78 -16.10 -7.39
N ASN A 362 -26.41 -17.04 -6.66
CA ASN A 362 -27.68 -16.82 -5.94
C ASN A 362 -27.61 -15.58 -5.04
N THR A 363 -26.50 -15.42 -4.33
CA THR A 363 -26.31 -14.29 -3.42
C THR A 363 -26.15 -12.97 -4.19
N ALA A 364 -25.41 -12.97 -5.30
CA ALA A 364 -25.26 -11.80 -6.17
C ALA A 364 -26.60 -11.34 -6.76
N PHE A 365 -27.44 -12.29 -7.20
CA PHE A 365 -28.78 -12.00 -7.70
C PHE A 365 -29.75 -11.55 -6.60
N ALA A 366 -29.66 -12.09 -5.38
CA ALA A 366 -30.43 -11.58 -4.24
C ALA A 366 -30.08 -10.11 -3.91
N CYS A 367 -28.83 -9.69 -4.13
CA CYS A 367 -28.43 -8.29 -3.99
C CYS A 367 -28.99 -7.37 -5.11
N LEU A 368 -29.46 -7.92 -6.25
CA LEU A 368 -30.07 -7.18 -7.37
C LEU A 368 -31.51 -6.75 -7.15
N GLN A 369 -32.14 -7.15 -6.04
CA GLN A 369 -33.53 -6.76 -5.75
C GLN A 369 -33.72 -5.24 -5.75
N ALA A 370 -34.77 -4.78 -6.44
CA ALA A 370 -35.08 -3.36 -6.57
C ALA A 370 -35.38 -2.73 -5.21
N ASN A 371 -36.14 -3.44 -4.36
CA ASN A 371 -36.44 -3.05 -2.99
C ASN A 371 -35.20 -3.24 -2.07
N PRO A 372 -34.65 -2.18 -1.46
CA PRO A 372 -33.50 -2.27 -0.54
C PRO A 372 -33.75 -3.18 0.66
N GLN A 373 -34.97 -3.20 1.22
CA GLN A 373 -35.33 -4.03 2.38
C GLN A 373 -35.38 -5.52 2.06
N SER A 374 -35.49 -5.87 0.78
CA SER A 374 -35.47 -7.26 0.30
C SER A 374 -34.05 -7.77 0.01
N ARG A 375 -33.02 -6.91 0.16
CA ARG A 375 -31.62 -7.30 -0.02
C ARG A 375 -31.07 -7.88 1.30
N PRO A 376 -30.27 -8.96 1.25
CA PRO A 376 -29.65 -9.49 2.45
C PRO A 376 -28.65 -8.50 3.05
N THR A 377 -28.35 -8.60 4.34
CA THR A 377 -27.26 -7.84 4.97
C THR A 377 -25.89 -8.48 4.67
N MET A 378 -24.79 -7.74 4.84
CA MET A 378 -23.46 -8.31 4.61
C MET A 378 -23.12 -9.42 5.61
N LYS A 379 -23.66 -9.36 6.83
CA LYS A 379 -23.59 -10.46 7.78
C LYS A 379 -24.28 -11.72 7.26
N GLN A 380 -25.52 -11.60 6.77
CA GLN A 380 -26.25 -12.74 6.17
C GLN A 380 -25.53 -13.30 4.94
N VAL A 381 -24.92 -12.44 4.13
CA VAL A 381 -24.12 -12.84 2.97
C VAL A 381 -22.87 -13.60 3.41
N SER A 382 -22.10 -13.06 4.36
CA SER A 382 -20.89 -13.69 4.90
C SER A 382 -21.21 -15.05 5.55
N ASP A 383 -22.22 -15.12 6.42
CA ASP A 383 -22.66 -16.36 7.06
C ASP A 383 -23.08 -17.45 6.04
N LYS A 384 -23.79 -17.05 4.98
CA LYS A 384 -24.25 -17.97 3.93
C LYS A 384 -23.10 -18.49 3.06
N LEU A 385 -22.08 -17.67 2.80
CA LEU A 385 -20.91 -18.08 2.03
C LEU A 385 -19.93 -18.90 2.87
N ALA A 386 -19.91 -18.70 4.19
CA ALA A 386 -19.13 -19.49 5.14
C ALA A 386 -19.75 -20.87 5.43
N ALA A 387 -21.08 -20.99 5.36
CA ALA A 387 -21.79 -22.25 5.53
C ALA A 387 -21.44 -23.26 4.41
N SER A 388 -21.40 -24.55 4.77
CA SER A 388 -21.20 -25.63 3.79
C SER A 388 -22.32 -25.58 2.74
N SER A 389 -21.94 -25.37 1.48
CA SER A 389 -22.92 -25.23 0.39
C SER A 389 -23.66 -26.55 0.17
N PRO A 390 -25.02 -26.54 0.17
CA PRO A 390 -25.79 -27.74 -0.06
C PRO A 390 -25.48 -28.34 -1.44
N SER A 391 -25.60 -29.66 -1.56
CA SER A 391 -25.46 -30.36 -2.84
C SER A 391 -26.44 -29.80 -3.87
N LEU A 392 -25.96 -29.49 -5.08
CA LEU A 392 -26.82 -29.05 -6.18
C LEU A 392 -27.94 -30.06 -6.45
N SER A 393 -29.18 -29.57 -6.46
CA SER A 393 -30.36 -30.37 -6.82
C SER A 393 -30.47 -30.63 -8.33
N VAL A 394 -29.73 -29.86 -9.14
CA VAL A 394 -29.74 -29.91 -10.61
C VAL A 394 -28.31 -29.78 -11.12
N PRO A 395 -27.90 -30.53 -12.17
CA PRO A 395 -26.59 -30.34 -12.81
C PRO A 395 -26.38 -28.89 -13.25
N LEU A 396 -25.16 -28.37 -13.04
CA LEU A 396 -24.79 -26.98 -13.32
C LEU A 396 -25.17 -26.52 -14.75
N ASP A 397 -25.03 -27.41 -15.73
CA ASP A 397 -25.30 -27.15 -17.14
C ASP A 397 -26.78 -26.91 -17.48
N LEU A 398 -27.68 -27.22 -16.55
CA LEU A 398 -29.14 -27.08 -16.68
C LEU A 398 -29.71 -25.96 -15.82
N ILE A 399 -28.88 -25.30 -15.00
CA ILE A 399 -29.32 -24.21 -14.14
C ILE A 399 -29.57 -22.97 -14.99
N THR A 400 -30.78 -22.43 -14.91
CA THR A 400 -31.15 -21.18 -15.58
C THR A 400 -30.95 -19.99 -14.65
N LEU A 401 -30.74 -18.80 -15.21
CA LEU A 401 -30.68 -17.58 -14.39
C LEU A 401 -31.96 -17.38 -13.57
N GLN A 402 -33.13 -17.76 -14.09
CA GLN A 402 -34.40 -17.64 -13.37
C GLN A 402 -34.39 -18.41 -12.03
N GLN A 403 -33.81 -19.61 -12.02
CA GLN A 403 -33.68 -20.41 -10.78
C GLN A 403 -32.76 -19.73 -9.75
N LEU A 404 -31.84 -18.87 -10.19
CA LEU A 404 -30.99 -18.06 -9.31
C LEU A 404 -31.67 -16.79 -8.79
N PHE A 405 -32.69 -16.28 -9.51
CA PHE A 405 -33.50 -15.12 -9.12
C PHE A 405 -34.57 -15.46 -8.08
N ASP A 406 -35.20 -16.64 -8.18
CA ASP A 406 -36.28 -17.10 -7.31
C ASP A 406 -35.82 -18.35 -6.52
N PRO A 407 -34.89 -18.23 -5.55
CA PRO A 407 -34.52 -19.37 -4.73
C PRO A 407 -35.73 -19.83 -3.89
N PRO A 408 -36.03 -21.14 -3.81
CA PRO A 408 -37.10 -21.63 -2.96
C PRO A 408 -36.82 -21.25 -1.50
N THR A 409 -37.64 -20.34 -0.98
CA THR A 409 -37.77 -19.90 0.42
C THR A 409 -36.51 -19.35 1.12
N TRP A 410 -36.42 -18.01 1.21
CA TRP A 410 -35.87 -17.37 2.40
C TRP A 410 -36.97 -17.37 3.47
N THR A 411 -37.27 -18.51 4.08
CA THR A 411 -38.11 -18.52 5.28
C THR A 411 -37.33 -17.87 6.40
N SER A 412 -37.72 -16.65 6.74
CA SER A 412 -37.46 -16.03 8.03
C SER A 412 -37.75 -17.05 9.13
N CYS A 413 -36.73 -17.45 9.91
CA CYS A 413 -36.98 -17.93 11.26
C CYS A 413 -37.60 -16.77 12.02
N SER A 414 -38.93 -16.79 12.14
CA SER A 414 -39.66 -15.98 13.09
C SER A 414 -39.16 -16.31 14.48
N HIS A 415 -38.62 -15.31 15.18
CA HIS A 415 -38.39 -15.38 16.61
C HIS A 415 -39.70 -15.69 17.33
N SER A 416 -39.71 -16.76 18.12
CA SER A 416 -40.58 -16.94 19.28
C SER A 416 -39.77 -16.71 20.54
#